data_AF-A0A7C3Z5A0-F1
#
_entry.id   AF-A0A7C3Z5A0-F1
#
_cell.length_a   1.000
_cell.length_b   1.000
_cell.length_c   1.000
_cell.angle_alpha   90.00
_cell.angle_beta   90.00
_cell.angle_gamma   90.00
#
_symmetry.space_group_name_H-M   'P 1'
#
loop_
_entity.id
_entity.type
_entity.pdbx_description
1 polymer ?
#
loop_
_entity_poly.entity_id
_entity_poly.type
_entity_poly.pdbx_seq_one_letter_code
_entity_poly.pdbx_strand_id
1 'polypeptide(L)'
;MRKSQESAPIELVIAVIIMVMSITLAFTVWSSIQTSQCLNQIQSEMLTLENSVVDVSLGSPPTQRVMYLSFPTCGSYNVQAIRFSHYGNPAYCGQCPLSNTGCWVIEPLSFNPKTGFLKIPEASVCVNLPSAVTFIVQQSGCNYSSLIDNASACPPVQSMPGYSNLPASFTIQNCSAPTGRDFSYATIGKGSLSQYKLIISKGYATASTENSVEINLCLTGK
;
A
#
# COMPACT_ATOMS: atom_id res chain seq x y z
N MET A 1 48.37 -4.27 57.34
CA MET A 1 48.32 -4.72 55.94
C MET A 1 46.86 -4.72 55.48
N ARG A 2 46.44 -3.71 54.71
CA ARG A 2 45.08 -3.63 54.15
C ARG A 2 45.12 -4.20 52.73
N LYS A 3 44.65 -5.45 52.57
CA LYS A 3 44.19 -5.97 51.27
C LYS A 3 42.67 -5.84 51.28
N SER A 4 42.14 -4.79 50.68
CA SER A 4 40.70 -4.67 50.42
C SER A 4 40.46 -3.67 49.29
N GLN A 5 40.96 -4.00 48.10
CA GLN A 5 40.59 -3.35 46.84
C GLN A 5 40.82 -4.36 45.72
N GLU A 6 39.88 -5.28 45.49
CA GLU A 6 39.90 -6.13 44.28
C GLU A 6 38.50 -6.49 43.73
N SER A 7 37.41 -5.94 44.29
CA SER A 7 36.03 -6.25 43.83
C SER A 7 35.42 -5.22 42.88
N ALA A 8 35.98 -3.99 42.83
CA ALA A 8 35.43 -2.87 42.05
C ALA A 8 35.46 -3.03 40.50
N PRO A 9 36.44 -3.71 39.87
CA PRO A 9 36.47 -3.77 38.40
C PRO A 9 35.46 -4.77 37.81
N ILE A 10 35.12 -5.84 38.53
CA ILE A 10 34.18 -6.87 38.03
C ILE A 10 32.74 -6.36 38.04
N GLU A 11 32.35 -5.63 39.09
CA GLU A 11 31.00 -5.07 39.23
C GLU A 11 30.71 -4.01 38.15
N LEU A 12 31.70 -3.19 37.81
CA LEU A 12 31.60 -2.23 36.71
C LEU A 12 31.36 -2.92 35.36
N VAL A 13 32.07 -4.01 35.08
CA VAL A 13 31.92 -4.76 33.82
C VAL A 13 30.53 -5.39 33.70
N ILE A 14 30.02 -5.97 34.79
CA ILE A 14 28.66 -6.53 34.82
C ILE A 14 27.61 -5.44 34.58
N ALA A 15 27.75 -4.28 35.21
CA ALA A 15 26.86 -3.14 35.02
C ALA A 15 26.84 -2.64 33.57
N VAL A 16 28.01 -2.59 32.90
CA VAL A 16 28.11 -2.20 31.49
C VAL A 16 27.43 -3.23 30.58
N ILE A 17 27.61 -4.52 30.83
CA ILE A 17 26.96 -5.58 30.03
C ILE A 17 25.43 -5.48 30.14
N ILE A 18 24.91 -5.34 31.36
CA ILE A 18 23.46 -5.20 31.59
C ILE A 18 22.93 -3.94 30.91
N MET A 19 23.66 -2.83 30.98
CA MET A 19 23.29 -1.58 30.32
C MET A 19 23.23 -1.75 28.80
N VAL A 20 24.24 -2.34 28.18
CA VAL A 20 24.29 -2.56 26.71
C VAL A 20 23.17 -3.50 26.25
N MET A 21 22.91 -4.58 26.99
CA MET A 21 21.80 -5.49 26.68
C MET A 21 20.44 -4.79 26.78
N SER A 22 20.24 -3.99 27.84
CA SER A 22 18.99 -3.24 28.05
C SER A 22 18.75 -2.21 26.95
N ILE A 23 19.80 -1.47 26.55
CA ILE A 23 19.72 -0.49 25.46
C ILE A 23 19.38 -1.17 24.13
N THR A 24 19.99 -2.33 23.85
CA THR A 24 19.74 -3.07 22.60
C THR A 24 18.27 -3.51 22.51
N LEU A 25 17.71 -4.02 23.61
CA LEU A 25 16.29 -4.39 23.68
C LEU A 25 15.37 -3.17 23.54
N ALA A 26 15.73 -2.03 24.15
CA ALA A 26 14.95 -0.81 24.01
C ALA A 26 14.86 -0.35 22.55
N PHE A 27 15.96 -0.42 21.79
CA PHE A 27 15.97 -0.04 20.37
C PHE A 27 15.15 -0.97 19.47
N THR A 28 15.17 -2.28 19.73
CA THR A 28 14.38 -3.23 18.92
C THR A 28 12.88 -3.05 19.14
N VAL A 29 12.46 -2.88 20.40
CA VAL A 29 11.07 -2.58 20.75
C VAL A 29 10.63 -1.24 20.16
N TRP A 30 11.46 -0.21 20.29
CA TRP A 30 11.16 1.11 19.75
C TRP A 30 10.96 1.10 18.22
N SER A 31 11.85 0.44 17.49
CA SER A 31 11.75 0.29 16.02
C SER A 31 10.48 -0.45 15.59
N SER A 32 10.11 -1.51 16.34
CA SER A 32 8.87 -2.25 16.10
C SER A 32 7.62 -1.38 16.30
N ILE A 33 7.59 -0.58 17.37
CA ILE A 33 6.49 0.35 17.66
C ILE A 33 6.33 1.39 16.56
N GLN A 34 7.43 2.01 16.13
CA GLN A 34 7.39 3.01 15.05
C GLN A 34 6.88 2.41 13.74
N THR A 35 7.31 1.19 13.41
CA THR A 35 6.85 0.47 12.21
C THR A 35 5.35 0.19 12.30
N SER A 36 4.86 -0.31 13.44
CA SER A 36 3.44 -0.58 13.66
C SER A 36 2.59 0.69 13.59
N GLN A 37 3.03 1.80 14.20
CA GLN A 37 2.33 3.09 14.11
C GLN A 37 2.22 3.59 12.66
N CYS A 38 3.31 3.46 11.89
CA CYS A 38 3.34 3.85 10.48
C CYS A 38 2.39 2.99 9.63
N LEU A 39 2.37 1.67 9.86
CA LEU A 39 1.42 0.76 9.18
C LEU A 39 -0.04 1.08 9.53
N ASN A 40 -0.33 1.36 10.80
CA ASN A 40 -1.66 1.78 11.24
C ASN A 40 -2.09 3.11 10.60
N GLN A 41 -1.15 4.04 10.39
CA GLN A 41 -1.43 5.28 9.67
C GLN A 41 -1.79 4.99 8.20
N ILE A 42 -1.03 4.15 7.50
CA ILE A 42 -1.37 3.75 6.12
C ILE A 42 -2.76 3.10 6.09
N GLN A 43 -3.04 2.19 7.03
CA GLN A 43 -4.35 1.55 7.12
C GLN A 43 -5.48 2.57 7.32
N SER A 44 -5.28 3.58 8.17
CA SER A 44 -6.23 4.68 8.37
C SER A 44 -6.43 5.53 7.09
N GLU A 45 -5.36 5.79 6.35
CA GLU A 45 -5.44 6.44 5.02
C GLU A 45 -6.20 5.57 4.02
N MET A 46 -6.01 4.24 4.03
CA MET A 46 -6.75 3.31 3.16
C MET A 46 -8.23 3.18 3.55
N LEU A 47 -8.58 3.22 4.84
CA LEU A 47 -9.98 3.30 5.30
C LEU A 47 -10.64 4.61 4.87
N THR A 48 -9.89 5.72 4.89
CA THR A 48 -10.40 7.00 4.39
C THR A 48 -10.64 6.97 2.87
N LEU A 49 -9.74 6.32 2.14
CA LEU A 49 -9.89 6.05 0.71
C LEU A 49 -11.11 5.15 0.43
N GLU A 50 -11.28 4.06 1.18
CA GLU A 50 -12.43 3.17 1.11
C GLU A 50 -13.74 3.95 1.24
N ASN A 51 -13.90 4.73 2.31
CA ASN A 51 -15.09 5.55 2.54
C ASN A 51 -15.35 6.54 1.38
N SER A 52 -14.30 7.17 0.86
CA SER A 52 -14.40 8.11 -0.26
C SER A 52 -14.84 7.41 -1.56
N VAL A 53 -14.34 6.21 -1.80
CA VAL A 53 -14.70 5.38 -2.96
C VAL A 53 -16.15 4.90 -2.83
N VAL A 54 -16.56 4.42 -1.67
CA VAL A 54 -17.93 3.96 -1.40
C VAL A 54 -18.92 5.12 -1.57
N ASP A 55 -18.65 6.27 -0.98
CA ASP A 55 -19.45 7.50 -1.12
C ASP A 55 -19.68 7.87 -2.60
N VAL A 56 -18.60 7.91 -3.38
CA VAL A 56 -18.66 8.26 -4.81
C VAL A 56 -19.41 7.19 -5.59
N SER A 57 -19.20 5.90 -5.29
CA SER A 57 -19.87 4.79 -5.98
C SER A 57 -21.40 4.83 -5.80
N LEU A 58 -21.86 5.13 -4.58
CA LEU A 58 -23.28 5.23 -4.23
C LEU A 58 -23.93 6.49 -4.82
N GLY A 59 -23.15 7.42 -5.38
CA GLY A 59 -23.65 8.65 -5.97
C GLY A 59 -24.11 9.68 -4.93
N SER A 60 -23.63 9.57 -3.68
CA SER A 60 -23.86 10.57 -2.65
C SER A 60 -23.22 11.91 -3.08
N PRO A 61 -23.93 13.04 -3.05
CA PRO A 61 -23.31 14.34 -3.26
C PRO A 61 -22.18 14.56 -2.23
N PRO A 62 -20.98 14.98 -2.64
CA PRO A 62 -20.54 15.28 -4.00
C PRO A 62 -20.16 14.02 -4.82
N THR A 63 -20.51 14.01 -6.12
CA THR A 63 -20.12 12.96 -7.08
C THR A 63 -18.62 12.90 -7.40
N GLN A 64 -17.85 13.78 -6.75
CA GLN A 64 -16.40 13.87 -6.81
C GLN A 64 -15.86 14.08 -5.40
N ARG A 65 -14.85 13.29 -5.02
CA ARG A 65 -14.08 13.46 -3.79
C ARG A 65 -12.63 13.71 -4.12
N VAL A 66 -12.00 14.56 -3.32
CA VAL A 66 -10.57 14.85 -3.40
C VAL A 66 -9.95 14.39 -2.10
N MET A 67 -8.92 13.58 -2.19
CA MET A 67 -8.14 13.15 -1.04
C MET A 67 -6.65 13.34 -1.29
N TYR A 68 -5.89 13.45 -0.21
CA TYR A 68 -4.44 13.52 -0.27
C TYR A 68 -3.87 12.18 0.15
N LEU A 69 -2.97 11.65 -0.68
CA LEU A 69 -2.27 10.40 -0.44
C LEU A 69 -0.80 10.69 -0.16
N SER A 70 -0.26 9.96 0.81
CA SER A 70 1.16 9.91 1.08
C SER A 70 1.68 8.49 0.82
N PHE A 71 2.95 8.39 0.42
CA PHE A 71 3.62 7.11 0.20
C PHE A 71 4.81 7.00 1.15
N PRO A 72 4.56 6.71 2.45
CA PRO A 72 5.59 6.70 3.47
C PRO A 72 6.46 5.44 3.39
N THR A 73 7.56 5.45 4.14
CA THR A 73 8.41 4.29 4.37
C THR A 73 8.26 3.86 5.82
N CYS A 74 7.78 2.64 6.06
CA CYS A 74 7.56 2.05 7.38
C CYS A 74 8.54 0.91 7.61
N GLY A 75 9.68 1.20 8.25
CA GLY A 75 10.73 0.20 8.47
C GLY A 75 11.26 -0.38 7.16
N SER A 76 11.03 -1.66 6.91
CA SER A 76 11.39 -2.34 5.66
C SER A 76 10.40 -2.15 4.51
N TYR A 77 9.22 -1.58 4.77
CA TYR A 77 8.19 -1.36 3.77
C TYR A 77 8.35 0.03 3.15
N ASN A 78 8.63 0.08 1.85
CA ASN A 78 8.67 1.31 1.08
C ASN A 78 7.44 1.36 0.19
N VAL A 79 6.37 2.03 0.66
CA VAL A 79 5.11 2.08 -0.09
C VAL A 79 5.33 2.88 -1.37
N GLN A 80 5.00 2.26 -2.50
CA GLN A 80 5.23 2.83 -3.84
C GLN A 80 3.97 2.82 -4.70
N ALA A 81 2.95 2.06 -4.36
CA ALA A 81 1.71 2.05 -5.12
C ALA A 81 0.52 1.63 -4.25
N ILE A 82 -0.68 1.91 -4.72
CA ILE A 82 -1.94 1.41 -4.18
C ILE A 82 -2.65 0.68 -5.32
N ARG A 83 -3.08 -0.55 -5.06
CA ARG A 83 -3.83 -1.35 -6.02
C ARG A 83 -5.24 -1.60 -5.52
N PHE A 84 -6.21 -1.39 -6.40
CA PHE A 84 -7.61 -1.75 -6.23
C PHE A 84 -7.80 -3.11 -6.91
N SER A 85 -8.00 -4.17 -6.14
CA SER A 85 -8.13 -5.54 -6.64
C SER A 85 -9.56 -6.03 -6.44
N HIS A 86 -10.18 -6.58 -7.48
CA HIS A 86 -11.43 -7.32 -7.41
C HIS A 86 -11.15 -8.81 -7.51
N TYR A 87 -11.68 -9.57 -6.56
CA TYR A 87 -11.69 -11.02 -6.59
C TYR A 87 -13.14 -11.47 -6.72
N GLY A 88 -13.53 -12.04 -7.85
CA GLY A 88 -14.87 -12.62 -8.01
C GLY A 88 -15.03 -13.98 -7.34
N ASN A 89 -13.93 -14.64 -6.97
CA ASN A 89 -13.98 -15.87 -6.17
C ASN A 89 -13.81 -15.55 -4.68
N PRO A 90 -14.80 -15.87 -3.82
CA PRO A 90 -14.77 -15.57 -2.39
C PRO A 90 -13.64 -16.28 -1.64
N ALA A 91 -13.07 -17.36 -2.19
CA ALA A 91 -11.90 -18.03 -1.60
C ALA A 91 -10.67 -17.11 -1.49
N TYR A 92 -10.57 -16.11 -2.37
CA TYR A 92 -9.49 -15.10 -2.32
C TYR A 92 -9.83 -13.90 -1.43
N CYS A 93 -11.05 -13.85 -0.90
CA CYS A 93 -11.56 -12.77 -0.06
C CYS A 93 -11.41 -13.05 1.43
N GLY A 94 -10.45 -13.88 1.83
CA GLY A 94 -10.27 -14.31 3.22
C GLY A 94 -10.07 -13.18 4.23
N GLN A 95 -9.72 -11.98 3.78
CA GLN A 95 -9.60 -10.77 4.61
C GLN A 95 -10.92 -9.98 4.76
N CYS A 96 -11.94 -10.30 3.95
CA CYS A 96 -13.19 -9.55 3.87
C CYS A 96 -14.35 -10.35 4.48
N PRO A 97 -14.91 -9.89 5.62
CA PRO A 97 -15.85 -10.69 6.42
C PRO A 97 -17.23 -10.95 5.80
N LEU A 98 -17.54 -10.50 4.58
CA LEU A 98 -18.90 -10.51 4.00
C LEU A 98 -18.97 -10.83 2.49
N SER A 99 -17.95 -11.46 1.94
CA SER A 99 -17.86 -11.71 0.49
C SER A 99 -18.41 -13.09 0.12
N ASN A 100 -19.67 -13.16 -0.33
CA ASN A 100 -20.25 -14.42 -0.84
C ASN A 100 -20.08 -14.59 -2.36
N THR A 101 -19.93 -13.49 -3.09
CA THR A 101 -19.87 -13.46 -4.58
C THR A 101 -18.62 -12.79 -5.12
N GLY A 102 -17.71 -12.38 -4.23
CA GLY A 102 -16.50 -11.63 -4.54
C GLY A 102 -16.29 -10.44 -3.61
N CYS A 103 -15.11 -9.82 -3.69
CA CYS A 103 -14.71 -8.67 -2.89
C CYS A 103 -13.82 -7.71 -3.66
N TRP A 104 -13.88 -6.44 -3.26
CA TRP A 104 -12.88 -5.44 -3.60
C TRP A 104 -11.92 -5.25 -2.44
N VAL A 105 -10.64 -5.08 -2.73
CA VAL A 105 -9.58 -4.86 -1.75
C VAL A 105 -8.67 -3.73 -2.23
N ILE A 106 -8.42 -2.76 -1.36
CA ILE A 106 -7.40 -1.73 -1.54
C ILE A 106 -6.11 -2.24 -0.88
N GLU A 107 -5.08 -2.43 -1.68
CA GLU A 107 -3.82 -3.06 -1.30
C GLU A 107 -2.66 -2.08 -1.50
N PRO A 108 -2.05 -1.54 -0.43
CA PRO A 108 -0.79 -0.82 -0.55
C PRO A 108 0.34 -1.78 -0.93
N LEU A 109 1.16 -1.38 -1.90
CA LEU A 109 2.27 -2.14 -2.44
C LEU A 109 3.59 -1.51 -2.03
N SER A 110 4.45 -2.31 -1.42
CA SER A 110 5.84 -1.97 -1.10
C SER A 110 6.78 -2.45 -2.19
N PHE A 111 7.77 -1.64 -2.58
CA PHE A 111 8.84 -2.08 -3.48
C PHE A 111 10.08 -2.49 -2.69
N ASN A 112 10.59 -3.69 -2.98
CA ASN A 112 11.87 -4.16 -2.48
C ASN A 112 12.78 -4.54 -3.68
N PRO A 113 13.99 -3.97 -3.78
CA PRO A 113 14.97 -4.31 -4.82
C PRO A 113 15.37 -5.79 -4.93
N LYS A 114 15.01 -6.65 -3.96
CA LYS A 114 15.31 -8.09 -3.95
C LYS A 114 14.11 -8.97 -4.31
N THR A 115 12.90 -8.54 -3.94
CA THR A 115 11.67 -9.36 -4.06
C THR A 115 10.61 -8.72 -4.96
N GLY A 116 10.88 -7.53 -5.52
CA GLY A 116 9.91 -6.78 -6.30
C GLY A 116 8.81 -6.18 -5.45
N PHE A 117 7.60 -6.12 -5.98
CA PHE A 117 6.45 -5.57 -5.28
C PHE A 117 5.82 -6.60 -4.36
N LEU A 118 5.65 -6.21 -3.11
CA LEU A 118 4.96 -7.00 -2.09
C LEU A 118 3.73 -6.25 -1.61
N LYS A 119 2.63 -6.97 -1.43
CA LYS A 119 1.46 -6.43 -0.72
C LYS A 119 1.83 -6.21 0.75
N ILE A 120 1.17 -5.26 1.41
CA ILE A 120 1.25 -5.08 2.86
C ILE A 120 -0.09 -5.53 3.44
N PRO A 121 -0.22 -6.81 3.84
CA PRO A 121 -1.50 -7.39 4.26
C PRO A 121 -2.15 -6.65 5.42
N GLU A 122 -1.34 -6.16 6.36
CA GLU A 122 -1.79 -5.48 7.59
C GLU A 122 -2.45 -4.12 7.30
N ALA A 123 -2.08 -3.48 6.20
CA ALA A 123 -2.62 -2.19 5.77
C ALA A 123 -3.63 -2.30 4.62
N SER A 124 -3.96 -3.53 4.20
CA SER A 124 -4.96 -3.77 3.16
C SER A 124 -6.38 -3.64 3.72
N VAL A 125 -7.28 -3.06 2.94
CA VAL A 125 -8.65 -2.76 3.37
C VAL A 125 -9.64 -3.34 2.38
N CYS A 126 -10.65 -4.04 2.89
CA CYS A 126 -11.76 -4.54 2.09
C CYS A 126 -12.76 -3.42 1.80
N VAL A 127 -13.24 -3.36 0.58
CA VAL A 127 -14.23 -2.38 0.14
C VAL A 127 -15.53 -3.10 -0.18
N ASN A 128 -16.63 -2.67 0.43
CA ASN A 128 -17.94 -3.21 0.14
C ASN A 128 -18.55 -2.50 -1.08
N LEU A 129 -18.17 -2.96 -2.28
CA LEU A 129 -18.69 -2.46 -3.55
C LEU A 129 -19.37 -3.57 -4.34
N PRO A 130 -20.43 -3.25 -5.11
CA PRO A 130 -20.98 -4.17 -6.09
C PRO A 130 -19.93 -4.62 -7.12
N SER A 131 -20.04 -5.85 -7.63
CA SER A 131 -19.16 -6.36 -8.69
C SER A 131 -19.31 -5.62 -10.03
N ALA A 132 -20.41 -4.88 -10.21
CA ALA A 132 -20.64 -4.03 -11.38
C ALA A 132 -19.86 -2.70 -11.34
N VAL A 133 -19.14 -2.41 -10.24
CA VAL A 133 -18.23 -1.28 -10.18
C VAL A 133 -16.94 -1.62 -10.91
N THR A 134 -16.37 -0.69 -11.66
CA THR A 134 -15.04 -0.84 -12.27
C THR A 134 -14.20 0.38 -11.97
N PHE A 135 -12.90 0.19 -11.74
CA PHE A 135 -11.97 1.30 -11.54
C PHE A 135 -11.24 1.59 -12.84
N ILE A 136 -11.25 2.87 -13.22
CA ILE A 136 -10.56 3.36 -14.40
C ILE A 136 -9.56 4.40 -13.95
N VAL A 137 -8.29 4.16 -14.26
CA VAL A 137 -7.24 5.15 -14.04
C VAL A 137 -7.23 6.10 -15.23
N GLN A 138 -7.61 7.37 -15.01
CA GLN A 138 -7.62 8.37 -16.07
C GLN A 138 -6.20 8.91 -16.30
N GLN A 139 -5.66 8.69 -17.50
CA GLN A 139 -4.37 9.30 -17.88
C GLN A 139 -4.55 10.70 -18.47
N SER A 140 -5.58 10.90 -19.30
CA SER A 140 -5.86 12.20 -19.94
C SER A 140 -6.50 13.18 -18.94
N GLY A 141 -5.90 14.36 -18.76
CA GLY A 141 -6.39 15.37 -17.81
C GLY A 141 -5.82 15.23 -16.39
N CYS A 142 -5.05 14.17 -16.13
CA CYS A 142 -4.29 13.97 -14.91
C CYS A 142 -2.82 14.27 -15.21
N ASN A 143 -2.23 15.27 -14.55
CA ASN A 143 -0.88 15.78 -14.86
C ASN A 143 0.27 14.80 -14.59
N TYR A 144 0.02 13.51 -14.33
CA TYR A 144 1.03 12.54 -13.89
C TYR A 144 1.01 11.25 -14.71
N SER A 145 2.16 10.97 -15.33
CA SER A 145 2.46 9.75 -16.10
C SER A 145 2.85 8.54 -15.24
N SER A 146 2.77 8.63 -13.90
CA SER A 146 3.01 7.49 -12.99
C SER A 146 1.76 6.64 -12.75
N LEU A 147 0.69 6.94 -13.49
CA LEU A 147 -0.55 6.19 -13.52
C LEU A 147 -0.36 4.98 -14.42
N ILE A 148 -0.45 3.80 -13.80
CA ILE A 148 -0.11 2.54 -14.44
C ILE A 148 -1.37 2.00 -15.05
N ASP A 149 -1.33 1.81 -16.37
CA ASP A 149 -2.45 1.33 -17.15
C ASP A 149 -2.95 -0.03 -16.64
N ASN A 150 -4.24 -0.30 -16.83
CA ASN A 150 -4.98 -1.47 -16.35
C ASN A 150 -4.40 -2.83 -16.81
N ALA A 151 -3.35 -2.82 -17.65
CA ALA A 151 -2.72 -3.99 -18.24
C ALA A 151 -1.55 -4.57 -17.42
N SER A 152 -0.98 -3.84 -16.46
CA SER A 152 0.17 -4.33 -15.67
C SER A 152 -0.12 -4.44 -14.18
N ALA A 153 -0.01 -5.67 -13.65
CA ALA A 153 -0.26 -6.04 -12.25
C ALA A 153 0.60 -5.29 -11.23
N CYS A 154 1.67 -4.66 -11.72
CA CYS A 154 2.62 -3.85 -10.99
C CYS A 154 2.94 -2.55 -11.76
N PRO A 155 3.38 -1.50 -11.05
CA PRO A 155 4.08 -0.37 -11.66
C PRO A 155 5.28 -0.80 -12.53
N PRO A 156 5.60 -0.07 -13.62
CA PRO A 156 6.83 -0.29 -14.35
C PRO A 156 8.02 0.02 -13.43
N VAL A 157 8.89 -0.97 -13.23
CA VAL A 157 10.06 -0.85 -12.34
C VAL A 157 11.05 0.22 -12.82
N GLN A 158 11.05 0.48 -14.13
CA GLN A 158 11.97 1.42 -14.81
C GLN A 158 11.78 2.88 -14.41
N SER A 159 10.59 3.27 -13.93
CA SER A 159 10.32 4.65 -13.48
C SER A 159 10.64 4.85 -11.99
N MET A 160 11.23 3.87 -11.30
CA MET A 160 11.45 3.91 -9.86
C MET A 160 12.82 4.45 -9.47
N PRO A 161 12.90 5.26 -8.39
CA PRO A 161 14.17 5.69 -7.83
C PRO A 161 15.04 4.47 -7.46
N GLY A 162 16.26 4.40 -8.02
CA GLY A 162 17.21 3.32 -7.75
C GLY A 162 17.16 2.11 -8.70
N TYR A 163 16.29 2.10 -9.71
CA TYR A 163 16.22 1.04 -10.72
C TYR A 163 17.56 0.82 -11.46
N SER A 164 18.27 1.90 -11.77
CA SER A 164 19.56 1.88 -12.48
C SER A 164 20.67 1.10 -11.75
N ASN A 165 20.48 0.78 -10.46
CA ASN A 165 21.46 0.10 -9.61
C ASN A 165 21.10 -1.37 -9.34
N LEU A 166 20.07 -1.91 -10.00
CA LEU A 166 19.69 -3.31 -9.84
C LEU A 166 20.65 -4.22 -10.61
N PRO A 167 21.10 -5.35 -10.03
CA PRO A 167 21.92 -6.32 -10.73
C PRO A 167 21.16 -6.92 -11.93
N ALA A 168 21.87 -7.17 -13.03
CA ALA A 168 21.30 -7.68 -14.29
C ALA A 168 20.54 -9.02 -14.17
N SER A 169 20.72 -9.75 -13.07
CA SER A 169 20.06 -11.03 -12.75
C SER A 169 18.74 -10.87 -11.97
N PHE A 170 18.19 -9.66 -11.87
CA PHE A 170 16.98 -9.40 -11.09
C PHE A 170 15.72 -9.94 -11.80
N THR A 171 15.11 -10.97 -11.23
CA THR A 171 13.80 -11.47 -11.67
C THR A 171 12.72 -10.65 -10.98
N ILE A 172 11.95 -9.87 -11.75
CA ILE A 172 10.76 -9.18 -11.24
C ILE A 172 9.78 -10.26 -10.80
N GLN A 173 9.57 -10.43 -9.49
CA GLN A 173 8.42 -11.18 -9.03
C GLN A 173 7.19 -10.35 -9.40
N ASN A 174 6.45 -10.86 -10.40
CA ASN A 174 5.14 -10.34 -10.74
C ASN A 174 4.34 -10.26 -9.45
N CYS A 175 3.68 -9.12 -9.22
CA CYS A 175 2.59 -9.03 -8.28
C CYS A 175 1.61 -10.11 -8.72
N SER A 176 1.64 -11.26 -8.07
CA SER A 176 1.00 -12.47 -8.56
C SER A 176 -0.52 -12.25 -8.49
N ALA A 177 -1.08 -11.79 -9.60
CA ALA A 177 -2.50 -11.82 -9.83
C ALA A 177 -2.93 -13.30 -9.83
N PRO A 178 -4.02 -13.67 -9.15
CA PRO A 178 -4.68 -14.93 -9.44
C PRO A 178 -4.98 -14.96 -10.94
N THR A 179 -4.51 -15.98 -11.65
CA THR A 179 -4.85 -16.17 -13.05
C THR A 179 -6.28 -16.69 -13.15
N GLY A 180 -7.20 -15.94 -13.75
CA GLY A 180 -8.61 -16.33 -13.88
C GLY A 180 -9.48 -15.25 -14.52
N ARG A 181 -10.70 -15.62 -14.98
CA ARG A 181 -11.66 -14.69 -15.63
C ARG A 181 -12.35 -13.72 -14.67
N ASP A 182 -12.20 -13.94 -13.36
CA ASP A 182 -12.91 -13.20 -12.31
C ASP A 182 -11.96 -12.37 -11.44
N PHE A 183 -10.90 -11.82 -12.03
CA PHE A 183 -9.96 -10.94 -11.34
C PHE A 183 -9.76 -9.68 -12.18
N SER A 184 -9.95 -8.51 -11.57
CA SER A 184 -9.64 -7.22 -12.18
C SER A 184 -8.90 -6.35 -11.20
N TYR A 185 -8.07 -5.42 -11.69
CA TYR A 185 -7.37 -4.51 -10.82
C TYR A 185 -7.04 -3.18 -11.52
N ALA A 186 -6.85 -2.16 -10.70
CA ALA A 186 -6.33 -0.85 -11.11
C ALA A 186 -5.21 -0.45 -10.14
N THR A 187 -4.09 0.08 -10.64
CA THR A 187 -2.94 0.44 -9.79
C THR A 187 -2.55 1.89 -9.96
N ILE A 188 -2.41 2.60 -8.84
CA ILE A 188 -1.90 3.97 -8.76
C ILE A 188 -0.48 3.93 -8.20
N GLY A 189 0.50 4.36 -8.98
CA GLY A 189 1.91 4.41 -8.58
C GLY A 189 2.35 5.77 -8.08
N LYS A 190 3.30 5.76 -7.15
CA LYS A 190 4.10 6.91 -6.72
C LYS A 190 4.95 7.39 -7.90
N GLY A 191 4.86 8.68 -8.20
CA GLY A 191 5.79 9.38 -9.08
C GLY A 191 6.99 9.97 -8.32
N SER A 192 7.46 11.14 -8.75
CA SER A 192 8.61 11.83 -8.13
C SER A 192 8.26 12.65 -6.87
N LEU A 193 6.99 12.82 -6.55
CA LEU A 193 6.53 13.65 -5.44
C LEU A 193 6.35 12.90 -4.12
N SER A 194 6.31 13.64 -3.02
CA SER A 194 6.06 13.13 -1.67
C SER A 194 4.57 13.08 -1.29
N GLN A 195 3.76 13.98 -1.88
CA GLN A 195 2.32 14.09 -1.64
C GLN A 195 1.57 14.14 -2.96
N TYR A 196 0.42 13.47 -3.00
CA TYR A 196 -0.42 13.41 -4.18
C TYR A 196 -1.86 13.75 -3.83
N LYS A 197 -2.54 14.43 -4.74
CA LYS A 197 -3.97 14.70 -4.72
C LYS A 197 -4.65 13.67 -5.62
N LEU A 198 -5.35 12.72 -5.01
CA LEU A 198 -6.20 11.77 -5.70
C LEU A 198 -7.61 12.35 -5.82
N ILE A 199 -8.09 12.45 -7.05
CA ILE A 199 -9.44 12.86 -7.39
C ILE A 199 -10.19 11.59 -7.79
N ILE A 200 -11.30 11.34 -7.09
CA ILE A 200 -12.18 10.19 -7.29
C ILE A 200 -13.50 10.74 -7.82
N SER A 201 -13.94 10.30 -8.98
CA SER A 201 -15.22 10.74 -9.55
C SER A 201 -16.00 9.58 -10.15
N LYS A 202 -17.33 9.70 -10.11
CA LYS A 202 -18.23 8.74 -10.74
C LYS A 202 -18.30 9.01 -12.25
N GLY A 203 -17.94 8.01 -13.05
CA GLY A 203 -18.17 7.94 -14.48
C GLY A 203 -19.40 7.09 -14.81
N TYR A 204 -19.85 7.19 -16.06
CA TYR A 204 -20.90 6.34 -16.63
C TYR A 204 -20.29 5.61 -17.82
N ALA A 205 -20.41 4.28 -17.84
CA ALA A 205 -19.87 3.48 -18.92
C ALA A 205 -20.51 3.88 -20.27
N THR A 206 -19.67 4.25 -21.23
CA THR A 206 -20.10 4.57 -22.58
C THR A 206 -20.34 3.26 -23.35
N ALA A 207 -21.60 2.84 -23.43
CA ALA A 207 -22.15 1.87 -24.40
C ALA A 207 -21.65 0.41 -24.30
N SER A 208 -22.13 -0.36 -23.30
CA SER A 208 -22.54 -1.77 -23.47
C SER A 208 -23.06 -2.44 -22.17
N THR A 209 -22.90 -1.81 -21.01
CA THR A 209 -23.39 -2.34 -19.72
C THR A 209 -24.13 -1.24 -18.98
N GLU A 210 -25.45 -1.14 -19.18
CA GLU A 210 -26.33 -0.11 -18.59
C GLU A 210 -26.35 -0.06 -17.05
N ASN A 211 -25.69 -1.01 -16.37
CA ASN A 211 -25.64 -1.12 -14.91
C ASN A 211 -24.22 -1.05 -14.30
N SER A 212 -23.17 -0.74 -15.08
CA SER A 212 -21.81 -0.63 -14.54
C SER A 212 -21.46 0.79 -14.11
N VAL A 213 -20.99 0.94 -12.86
CA VAL A 213 -20.48 2.22 -12.34
C VAL A 213 -18.97 2.28 -12.57
N GLU A 214 -18.50 3.33 -13.22
CA GLU A 214 -17.07 3.57 -13.39
C GLU A 214 -16.59 4.52 -12.30
N ILE A 215 -15.48 4.19 -11.65
CA ILE A 215 -14.79 5.08 -10.70
C ILE A 215 -13.52 5.55 -11.37
N ASN A 216 -13.50 6.83 -11.71
CA ASN A 216 -12.36 7.50 -12.30
C ASN A 216 -11.39 7.90 -11.20
N LEU A 217 -10.16 7.44 -11.32
CA LEU A 217 -9.05 7.73 -10.43
C LEU A 217 -8.06 8.64 -11.16
N CYS A 218 -7.87 9.84 -10.63
CA CYS A 218 -6.97 10.84 -11.20
C CYS A 218 -5.96 11.33 -10.16
N LEU A 219 -4.69 10.98 -10.35
CA LEU A 219 -3.61 11.41 -9.46
C LEU A 219 -2.98 12.70 -9.99
N THR A 220 -2.89 13.70 -9.13
CA THR A 220 -2.21 14.96 -9.41
C THR A 220 -1.20 15.27 -8.31
N GLY A 221 -0.10 15.91 -8.65
CA GLY A 221 0.90 16.38 -7.72
C GLY A 221 0.41 17.61 -6.98
N LYS A 222 0.86 17.74 -5.75
CA LYS A 222 0.66 18.94 -4.96
C LYS A 222 1.79 19.93 -5.16
#